data_AF-A0A7X6LYW2-F1
#
_entry.id   AF-A0A7X6LYW2-F1
#
_cell.length_a   1.000
_cell.length_b   1.000
_cell.length_c   1.000
_cell.angle_alpha   90.00
_cell.angle_beta   90.00
_cell.angle_gamma   90.00
#
_symmetry.space_group_name_H-M   'P 1'
#
loop_
_entity.id
_entity.type
_entity.pdbx_description
1 polymer ?
#
loop_
_entity_poly.entity_id
_entity_poly.type
_entity_poly.pdbx_seq_one_letter_code
_entity_poly.pdbx_strand_id
1 'polypeptide(L)'
;MQFDALMFNDVNGGFDAVVYRAGTSNFVDPAPAGALHFARQAEIGAVGSDIAPLPPPYIEHAAVLEETVAMQQLCHRGLPFLFFSEPCRHRGRLLYRRYDGNLGIVIPVGPGADE
;
A
#
# COMPACT_ATOMS: atom_id res chain seq x y z
N MET A 1 11.12 -14.58 -2.23
CA MET A 1 10.04 -13.61 -2.37
C MET A 1 10.04 -13.21 -3.84
N GLN A 2 8.89 -13.13 -4.50
CA GLN A 2 8.76 -12.61 -5.88
C GLN A 2 7.72 -11.48 -5.91
N PHE A 3 7.56 -10.77 -4.78
CA PHE A 3 6.65 -9.66 -4.74
C PHE A 3 7.38 -8.49 -5.41
N ASP A 4 6.94 -8.12 -6.62
CA ASP A 4 7.30 -6.87 -7.27
C ASP A 4 6.61 -5.71 -6.52
N ALA A 5 6.88 -5.56 -5.22
CA ALA A 5 6.36 -4.52 -4.35
C ALA A 5 7.49 -3.98 -3.47
N LEU A 6 7.83 -2.72 -3.65
CA LEU A 6 8.88 -2.02 -2.93
C LEU A 6 8.25 -0.94 -2.07
N MET A 7 8.42 -1.05 -0.76
CA MET A 7 7.95 -0.06 0.20
C MET A 7 9.09 0.91 0.56
N PHE A 8 8.79 2.20 0.62
CA PHE A 8 9.74 3.24 1.00
C PHE A 8 9.04 4.38 1.73
N ASN A 9 9.84 5.21 2.41
CA ASN A 9 9.39 6.46 2.98
C ASN A 9 9.78 7.60 2.03
N ASP A 10 8.81 8.44 1.67
CA ASP A 10 9.05 9.63 0.86
C ASP A 10 9.66 10.73 1.72
N VAL A 11 10.89 11.12 1.40
CA VAL A 11 11.65 12.14 2.13
C VAL A 11 11.00 13.53 2.08
N ASN A 12 10.21 13.83 1.06
CA ASN A 12 9.59 15.15 0.90
C ASN A 12 8.31 15.32 1.72
N GLY A 13 7.60 14.22 2.01
CA GLY A 13 6.31 14.27 2.71
C GLY A 13 6.26 13.45 4.00
N GLY A 14 7.30 12.67 4.33
CA GLY A 14 7.28 11.70 5.42
C GLY A 14 6.29 10.56 5.20
N PHE A 15 5.71 10.46 3.99
CA PHE A 15 4.66 9.49 3.69
C PHE A 15 5.24 8.12 3.42
N ASP A 16 4.55 7.10 3.92
CA ASP A 16 4.84 5.73 3.54
C ASP A 16 4.17 5.42 2.19
N ALA A 17 4.96 4.91 1.26
CA ALA A 17 4.54 4.61 -0.11
C ALA A 17 5.02 3.22 -0.54
N VAL A 18 4.32 2.66 -1.53
CA VAL A 18 4.66 1.42 -2.18
C VAL A 18 4.64 1.59 -3.69
N VAL A 19 5.61 0.99 -4.35
CA VAL A 19 5.63 0.84 -5.80
C VAL A 19 5.50 -0.64 -6.14
N TYR A 20 4.61 -0.99 -7.06
CA TYR A 20 4.42 -2.39 -7.47
C TYR A 20 4.09 -2.53 -8.96
N ARG A 21 4.18 -3.74 -9.51
CA ARG A 21 3.78 -3.99 -10.92
C ARG A 21 2.31 -4.40 -11.06
N ALA A 22 1.61 -3.83 -12.03
CA ALA A 22 0.25 -4.18 -12.45
C ALA A 22 0.14 -5.67 -12.74
N GLY A 23 -0.94 -6.30 -12.26
CA GLY A 23 -1.13 -7.75 -12.31
C GLY A 23 -0.45 -8.52 -11.18
N THR A 24 0.29 -7.85 -10.29
CA THR A 24 0.74 -8.43 -9.00
C THR A 24 -0.10 -7.99 -7.81
N SER A 25 -0.95 -6.95 -7.96
CA SER A 25 -2.03 -6.66 -7.01
C SER A 25 -3.35 -7.20 -7.57
N ASN A 26 -4.28 -7.67 -6.72
CA ASN A 26 -5.61 -8.11 -7.19
C ASN A 26 -6.67 -7.00 -7.05
N PHE A 27 -6.28 -5.74 -7.28
CA PHE A 27 -7.25 -4.74 -7.71
C PHE A 27 -7.61 -5.01 -9.18
N VAL A 28 -8.84 -4.68 -9.62
CA VAL A 28 -9.18 -4.71 -11.04
C VAL A 28 -8.40 -3.59 -11.69
N ASP A 29 -7.20 -3.92 -12.16
CA ASP A 29 -6.26 -2.96 -12.67
C ASP A 29 -6.50 -2.77 -14.17
N PRO A 30 -6.95 -1.59 -14.63
CA PRO A 30 -7.10 -1.31 -16.06
C PRO A 30 -5.73 -1.13 -16.76
N ALA A 31 -4.63 -1.07 -16.01
CA ALA A 31 -3.30 -0.86 -16.58
C ALA A 31 -2.77 -2.11 -17.32
N PRO A 32 -1.90 -1.93 -18.34
CA PRO A 32 -1.25 -3.03 -19.02
C PRO A 32 -0.46 -3.91 -18.03
N ALA A 33 -0.48 -5.23 -18.21
CA ALA A 33 0.30 -6.16 -17.39
C ALA A 33 1.78 -5.74 -17.35
N GLY A 34 2.33 -5.60 -16.13
CA GLY A 34 3.72 -5.14 -15.93
C GLY A 34 3.91 -3.62 -15.84
N ALA A 35 2.85 -2.81 -15.97
CA ALA A 35 2.92 -1.37 -15.68
C ALA A 35 3.32 -1.12 -14.22
N LEU A 36 4.00 -0.02 -13.93
CA LEU A 36 4.38 0.33 -12.57
C LEU A 36 3.26 1.15 -11.92
N HIS A 37 2.88 0.78 -10.70
CA HIS A 37 1.88 1.46 -9.87
C HIS A 37 2.57 2.07 -8.66
N PHE A 38 1.99 3.17 -8.19
CA PHE A 38 2.44 3.87 -7.00
C PHE A 38 1.22 4.09 -6.10
N ALA A 39 1.32 3.64 -4.85
CA ALA A 39 0.31 3.92 -3.84
C ALA A 39 0.97 4.57 -2.62
N ARG A 40 0.29 5.55 -2.03
CA ARG A 40 0.74 6.25 -0.82
C ARG A 40 -0.29 6.11 0.30
N GLN A 41 0.15 6.20 1.54
CA GLN A 41 -0.77 6.24 2.67
C GLN A 41 -1.78 7.39 2.55
N ALA A 42 -2.98 7.20 3.08
CA ALA A 42 -4.04 8.19 3.05
C ALA A 42 -3.73 9.36 4.00
N GLU A 43 -3.93 10.59 3.51
CA GLU A 43 -3.91 11.81 4.32
C GLU A 43 -5.26 12.00 5.01
N ILE A 44 -5.25 12.41 6.29
CA ILE A 44 -6.48 12.83 6.98
C ILE A 44 -6.92 14.18 6.39
N GLY A 45 -8.12 14.24 5.80
CA GLY A 45 -8.69 15.46 5.24
C GLY A 45 -8.58 15.58 3.71
N ALA A 46 -7.96 14.63 3.02
CA ALA A 46 -7.97 14.57 1.56
C ALA A 46 -9.34 14.05 1.06
N VAL A 47 -10.37 14.89 1.18
CA VAL A 47 -11.54 14.84 0.30
C VAL A 47 -11.03 15.21 -1.09
N GLY A 48 -11.09 14.26 -2.03
CA GLY A 48 -10.90 14.48 -3.47
C GLY A 48 -9.87 15.53 -3.82
N SER A 49 -8.59 15.19 -3.76
CA SER A 49 -7.58 16.08 -4.33
C SER A 49 -7.75 16.03 -5.85
N ASP A 50 -8.32 17.09 -6.43
CA ASP A 50 -8.36 17.42 -7.87
C ASP A 50 -6.93 17.68 -8.38
N ILE A 51 -6.04 16.70 -8.18
CA ILE A 51 -4.73 16.69 -8.81
C ILE A 51 -5.01 16.22 -10.23
N ALA A 52 -4.83 17.13 -11.20
CA ALA A 52 -4.85 16.82 -12.61
C ALA A 52 -4.12 15.47 -12.86
N PRO A 53 -4.66 14.58 -13.72
CA PRO A 53 -4.12 13.25 -13.91
C PRO A 53 -2.66 13.38 -14.36
N LEU A 54 -1.74 13.16 -13.42
CA LEU A 54 -0.34 12.98 -13.75
C LEU A 54 -0.29 11.78 -14.70
N PRO A 55 0.51 11.85 -15.79
CA PRO A 55 0.75 10.66 -16.59
C PRO A 55 1.28 9.56 -15.67
N PRO A 56 0.99 8.29 -15.96
CA PRO A 56 1.27 7.17 -15.08
C PRO A 56 2.69 7.24 -14.47
N PRO A 57 2.84 6.84 -13.19
CA PRO A 57 1.98 5.87 -12.52
C PRO A 57 0.76 6.50 -11.82
N TYR A 58 -0.41 5.86 -11.96
CA TYR A 58 -1.63 6.17 -11.19
C TYR A 58 -1.26 6.24 -9.71
N ILE A 59 -1.50 7.39 -9.06
CA ILE A 59 -1.30 7.55 -7.61
C ILE A 59 -2.59 7.09 -6.92
N GLU A 60 -2.57 5.89 -6.34
CA GLU A 60 -3.67 5.40 -5.53
C GLU A 60 -3.46 5.75 -4.05
N HIS A 61 -4.51 6.28 -3.40
CA HIS A 61 -4.49 6.44 -1.95
C HIS A 61 -4.84 5.11 -1.29
N ALA A 62 -3.98 4.64 -0.39
CA ALA A 62 -4.17 3.37 0.28
C ALA A 62 -5.41 3.42 1.18
N ALA A 63 -6.25 2.38 1.11
CA ALA A 63 -7.44 2.27 1.95
C ALA A 63 -7.05 2.34 3.44
N VAL A 64 -7.83 3.10 4.21
CA VAL A 64 -7.68 3.14 5.67
C VAL A 64 -8.36 1.90 6.24
N LEU A 65 -7.58 0.98 6.80
CA LEU A 65 -8.07 -0.32 7.28
C LEU A 65 -7.42 -0.69 8.62
N GLU A 66 -8.21 -1.30 9.49
CA GLU A 66 -7.67 -2.03 10.64
C GLU A 66 -6.91 -3.28 10.16
N GLU A 67 -5.86 -3.67 10.88
CA GLU A 67 -5.02 -4.80 10.49
C GLU A 67 -5.81 -6.10 10.31
N THR A 68 -6.77 -6.38 11.21
CA THR A 68 -7.63 -7.56 11.13
C THR A 68 -8.50 -7.57 9.88
N VAL A 69 -9.00 -6.40 9.47
CA VAL A 69 -9.79 -6.23 8.24
C VAL A 69 -8.89 -6.41 7.01
N ALA A 70 -7.69 -5.83 7.04
CA ALA A 70 -6.70 -5.99 5.98
C ALA A 70 -6.31 -7.47 5.78
N MET A 71 -6.12 -8.22 6.88
CA MET A 71 -5.87 -9.67 6.83
C MET A 71 -7.03 -10.44 6.20
N GLN A 72 -8.27 -10.14 6.62
CA GLN A 72 -9.45 -10.77 6.04
C GLN A 72 -9.57 -10.50 4.54
N GLN A 73 -9.33 -9.26 4.10
CA GLN A 73 -9.37 -8.90 2.68
C GLN A 73 -8.30 -9.62 1.86
N LEU A 74 -7.05 -9.66 2.36
CA LEU A 74 -5.95 -10.35 1.70
C LEU A 74 -6.24 -11.86 1.57
N CYS A 75 -6.78 -12.48 2.63
CA CYS A 75 -7.15 -13.89 2.61
C CYS A 75 -8.32 -14.17 1.66
N HIS A 76 -9.43 -13.44 1.82
CA HIS A 76 -10.68 -13.65 1.08
C HIS A 76 -10.52 -13.42 -0.42
N ARG A 77 -9.76 -12.38 -0.82
CA ARG A 77 -9.53 -12.05 -2.23
C ARG A 77 -8.33 -12.77 -2.85
N GLY A 78 -7.63 -13.61 -2.08
CA GLY A 78 -6.44 -14.30 -2.58
C GLY A 78 -5.29 -13.37 -2.95
N LEU A 79 -5.17 -12.20 -2.31
CA LEU A 79 -4.13 -11.23 -2.66
C LEU A 79 -2.74 -11.77 -2.24
N PRO A 80 -1.69 -11.54 -3.05
CA PRO A 80 -0.32 -11.84 -2.64
C PRO A 80 0.19 -10.84 -1.60
N PHE A 81 -0.23 -9.57 -1.73
CA PHE A 81 0.03 -8.50 -0.77
C PHE A 81 -1.12 -7.48 -0.75
N LEU A 82 -1.18 -6.67 0.30
CA LEU A 82 -2.11 -5.57 0.49
C LEU A 82 -1.39 -4.42 1.19
N PHE A 83 -1.39 -3.25 0.55
CA PHE A 83 -0.93 -2.01 1.16
C PHE A 83 -2.14 -1.22 1.70
N PHE A 84 -2.07 -0.80 2.96
CA PHE A 84 -3.15 -0.08 3.64
C PHE A 84 -2.59 0.96 4.61
N SER A 85 -3.41 1.93 4.96
CA SER A 85 -3.08 2.94 5.98
C SER A 85 -3.69 2.52 7.31
N GLU A 86 -2.87 2.42 8.36
CA GLU A 86 -3.39 2.14 9.70
C GLU A 86 -4.10 3.37 10.28
N PRO A 87 -5.34 3.23 10.79
CA PRO A 87 -6.13 4.36 11.28
C PRO A 87 -5.54 5.03 12.53
N CYS A 88 -4.82 4.30 13.40
CA CYS A 88 -4.31 4.85 14.66
C CYS A 88 -3.00 5.62 14.53
N ARG A 89 -2.09 5.18 13.63
CA ARG A 89 -0.77 5.78 13.48
C ARG A 89 -0.61 6.55 12.18
N HIS A 90 -1.57 6.43 11.26
CA HIS A 90 -1.51 7.04 9.93
C HIS A 90 -0.23 6.66 9.18
N ARG A 91 0.23 5.42 9.42
CA ARG A 91 1.39 4.82 8.78
C ARG A 91 0.94 3.80 7.75
N GLY A 92 1.62 3.76 6.63
CA GLY A 92 1.43 2.74 5.62
C GLY A 92 1.91 1.40 6.17
N ARG A 93 1.18 0.34 5.90
CA ARG A 93 1.57 -1.04 6.25
C ARG A 93 1.42 -1.92 5.02
N LEU A 94 2.41 -2.78 4.80
CA LEU A 94 2.39 -3.75 3.71
C LEU A 94 2.21 -5.15 4.29
N LEU A 95 1.02 -5.71 4.14
CA LEU A 95 0.70 -7.09 4.49
C LEU A 95 0.99 -8.00 3.29
N TYR A 96 1.58 -9.17 3.50
CA TYR A 96 1.91 -10.11 2.42
C TYR A 96 1.87 -11.57 2.88
N ARG A 97 1.72 -12.49 1.92
CA ARG A 97 1.81 -13.93 2.20
C ARG A 97 3.26 -14.39 2.27
N ARG A 98 3.61 -15.09 3.32
CA ARG A 98 4.92 -15.76 3.45
C ARG A 98 4.86 -17.14 2.81
N TYR A 99 6.04 -17.69 2.52
CA TYR A 99 6.14 -19.05 1.95
C TYR A 99 5.76 -20.16 2.92
N ASP A 100 5.81 -19.90 4.22
CA ASP A 100 5.37 -20.83 5.26
C ASP A 100 3.85 -20.87 5.42
N GLY A 101 3.10 -20.14 4.58
CA GLY A 101 1.65 -20.05 4.63
C GLY A 101 1.11 -19.04 5.65
N ASN A 102 1.98 -18.43 6.46
CA ASN A 102 1.60 -17.37 7.38
C ASN A 102 1.55 -16.01 6.69
N LEU A 103 1.00 -15.02 7.38
CA LEU A 103 1.04 -13.63 6.94
C LEU A 103 2.24 -12.92 7.57
N GLY A 104 2.89 -12.07 6.77
CA GLY A 104 3.92 -11.14 7.22
C GLY A 104 3.45 -9.71 7.04
N ILE A 105 3.94 -8.81 7.89
CA ILE A 105 3.67 -7.37 7.79
C ILE A 105 4.97 -6.59 7.81
N VAL A 106 5.08 -5.59 6.94
CA VAL A 106 6.16 -4.60 6.96
C VAL A 106 5.58 -3.31 7.56
N ILE A 107 6.22 -2.85 8.63
CA ILE A 107 5.88 -1.62 9.33
C ILE A 107 7.07 -0.67 9.22
N PRO A 108 6.90 0.52 8.65
CA PRO A 108 7.95 1.53 8.57
C PRO A 108 8.34 2.03 9.95
N VAL A 109 9.60 1.79 10.31
CA VAL A 109 10.25 2.50 11.41
C VAL A 109 10.70 3.86 10.89
N GLY A 110 10.06 4.91 11.40
CA GLY A 110 10.39 6.30 11.11
C GLY A 110 10.25 7.13 12.39
N PRO A 111 10.64 8.41 12.38
CA PRO A 111 10.88 9.20 13.58
C PRO A 111 9.64 9.61 14.41
N GLY A 112 8.53 8.85 14.38
CA GLY A 112 7.28 9.18 15.08
C GLY A 112 6.83 8.13 16.10
N ALA A 113 7.70 7.22 16.56
CA ALA A 113 7.33 6.16 17.49
C ALA A 113 7.94 6.29 18.90
N ASP A 114 8.84 7.24 19.14
CA ASP A 114 9.46 7.50 20.45
C ASP A 114 9.62 9.02 20.66
N GLU A 115 8.54 9.73 20.98
CA GLU A 115 8.59 11.02 21.71
C GLU A 115 7.48 11.06 22.77
#